data_AF-A0A258KDV5-F1
#
_entry.id   AF-A0A258KDV5-F1
#
_cell.length_a   1.000
_cell.length_b   1.000
_cell.length_c   1.000
_cell.angle_alpha   90.00
_cell.angle_beta   90.00
_cell.angle_gamma   90.00
#
_symmetry.space_group_name_H-M   'P 1'
#
loop_
_entity.id
_entity.type
_entity.pdbx_description
1 polymer ?
#
loop_
_entity_poly.entity_id
_entity_poly.type
_entity_poly.pdbx_seq_one_letter_code
_entity_poly.pdbx_strand_id
1 'polypeptide(L)'
;SRGYSAELSGLPGVSVRLLSAGDIAAGLDAGELHLGVTGEDLLRERGDDMDSRVMLLRALGFGRADLVVTAPKSWLDVDTMADIDEVGHAHLARTGRRLRVATKYVTQTRAFFARHGVADYRIVESSGATEGAPAAGAAELVVDITTTGATLAANGLKILTDGVILKSQAQLTASLIADWSPEQLNALRRMLSVVEAKGRAARLATLVWPAEQDDTAQAAVASFVAKGGSRRANGALLATSDLFDAAAALAGAGVEPVTVSRPDYVFESRSRVLDTLEHRLKGNI
;
A
#
# COMPACT_ATOMS: atom_id res chain seq x y z
N SER A 1 -5.67 -28.85 -15.09
CA SER A 1 -4.85 -29.43 -14.02
C SER A 1 -4.95 -28.53 -12.80
N ARG A 2 -4.68 -29.02 -11.57
CA ARG A 2 -4.45 -28.15 -10.38
C ARG A 2 -3.11 -27.42 -10.57
N GLY A 3 -3.02 -26.59 -11.60
CA GLY A 3 -1.82 -25.86 -11.96
C GLY A 3 -1.66 -24.68 -11.03
N TYR A 4 -0.63 -24.72 -10.18
CA TYR A 4 -0.15 -23.55 -9.44
C TYR A 4 0.58 -22.56 -10.35
N SER A 5 0.56 -22.78 -11.68
CA SER A 5 1.13 -21.92 -12.71
C SER A 5 0.07 -21.46 -13.71
N ALA A 6 0.17 -20.20 -14.12
CA ALA A 6 -0.65 -19.59 -15.17
C ALA A 6 0.23 -18.71 -16.06
N GLU A 7 -0.26 -18.40 -17.27
CA GLU A 7 0.35 -17.43 -18.18
C GLU A 7 -0.57 -16.21 -18.30
N LEU A 8 0.02 -15.02 -18.49
CA LEU A 8 -0.74 -13.79 -18.71
C LEU A 8 -1.01 -13.59 -20.20
N SER A 9 -2.29 -13.60 -20.58
CA SER A 9 -2.69 -13.23 -21.94
C SER A 9 -2.23 -11.81 -22.28
N GLY A 10 -1.57 -11.64 -23.42
CA GLY A 10 -1.00 -10.36 -23.86
C GLY A 10 0.38 -10.01 -23.29
N LEU A 11 0.97 -10.85 -22.44
CA LEU A 11 2.33 -10.67 -21.90
C LEU A 11 3.14 -11.98 -22.03
N PRO A 12 3.61 -12.33 -23.24
CA PRO A 12 4.44 -13.50 -23.43
C PRO A 12 5.74 -13.38 -22.62
N GLY A 13 6.21 -14.51 -22.08
CA GLY A 13 7.41 -14.58 -21.24
C GLY A 13 7.18 -14.28 -19.75
N VAL A 14 5.93 -14.09 -19.31
CA VAL A 14 5.57 -13.97 -17.90
C VAL A 14 4.86 -15.24 -17.43
N SER A 15 5.48 -15.94 -16.48
CA SER A 15 4.84 -17.03 -15.74
C SER A 15 4.33 -16.52 -14.40
N VAL A 16 3.12 -16.93 -14.04
CA VAL A 16 2.46 -16.57 -12.79
C VAL A 16 2.39 -17.80 -11.91
N ARG A 17 2.76 -17.68 -10.64
CA ARG A 17 2.56 -18.73 -9.64
C ARG A 17 1.57 -18.27 -8.59
N LEU A 18 0.64 -19.14 -8.21
CA LEU A 18 -0.30 -18.90 -7.11
C LEU A 18 0.32 -19.43 -5.82
N LEU A 19 0.74 -18.52 -4.95
CA LEU A 19 1.41 -18.80 -3.68
C LEU A 19 0.66 -18.11 -2.54
N SER A 20 0.90 -18.52 -1.29
CA SER A 20 0.36 -17.78 -0.15
C SER A 20 1.02 -16.40 -0.06
N ALA A 21 0.35 -15.42 0.55
CA ALA A 21 0.90 -14.07 0.68
C ALA A 21 2.25 -14.04 1.43
N GLY A 22 2.40 -14.90 2.43
CA GLY A 22 3.66 -15.07 3.17
C GLY A 22 4.78 -15.65 2.30
N ASP A 23 4.47 -16.66 1.48
CA ASP A 23 5.45 -17.25 0.55
C ASP A 23 5.86 -16.25 -0.54
N ILE A 24 4.94 -15.40 -1.01
CA ILE A 24 5.27 -14.32 -1.96
C ILE A 24 6.27 -13.34 -1.33
N ALA A 25 6.01 -12.91 -0.08
CA ALA A 25 6.92 -12.01 0.62
C ALA A 25 8.30 -12.64 0.83
N ALA A 26 8.34 -13.90 1.25
CA ALA A 26 9.59 -14.64 1.44
C ALA A 26 10.35 -14.86 0.12
N GLY A 27 9.67 -15.22 -0.96
CA GLY A 27 10.29 -15.44 -2.27
C GLY A 27 10.84 -14.16 -2.90
N LEU A 28 10.16 -13.02 -2.70
CA LEU A 28 10.67 -11.71 -3.11
C LEU A 28 11.94 -11.32 -2.34
N ASP A 29 11.91 -11.51 -1.02
CA ASP A 29 13.01 -11.21 -0.09
C ASP A 29 14.23 -12.10 -0.32
N ALA A 30 14.03 -13.34 -0.79
CA ALA A 30 15.08 -14.28 -1.15
C ALA A 30 15.58 -14.16 -2.61
N GLY A 31 14.94 -13.34 -3.44
CA GLY A 31 15.28 -13.22 -4.86
C GLY A 31 14.80 -14.40 -5.73
N GLU A 32 13.99 -15.30 -5.18
CA GLU A 32 13.39 -16.43 -5.92
C GLU A 32 12.23 -16.00 -6.82
N LEU A 33 11.60 -14.86 -6.50
CA LEU A 33 10.54 -14.24 -7.28
C LEU A 33 10.99 -12.86 -7.74
N HIS A 34 10.80 -12.58 -9.03
CA HIS A 34 11.04 -11.25 -9.60
C HIS A 34 9.98 -10.24 -9.14
N LEU A 35 8.71 -10.64 -9.15
CA LEU A 35 7.55 -9.81 -8.84
C LEU A 35 6.56 -10.56 -7.96
N GLY A 36 5.81 -9.81 -7.15
CA GLY A 36 4.77 -10.37 -6.31
C GLY A 36 3.70 -9.36 -5.92
N VAL A 37 2.50 -9.87 -5.67
CA VAL A 37 1.40 -9.12 -5.07
C VAL A 37 1.16 -9.68 -3.66
N THR A 38 1.51 -8.91 -2.64
CA THR A 38 1.36 -9.32 -1.23
C THR A 38 1.13 -8.10 -0.33
N GLY A 39 0.79 -8.34 0.94
CA GLY A 39 0.58 -7.28 1.93
C GLY A 39 1.89 -6.60 2.32
N GLU A 40 1.87 -5.27 2.50
CA GLU A 40 3.03 -4.52 2.98
C GLU A 40 3.47 -4.96 4.37
N ASP A 41 2.52 -5.34 5.23
CA ASP A 41 2.74 -5.91 6.56
C ASP A 41 3.64 -7.15 6.53
N LEU A 42 3.46 -8.03 5.55
CA LEU A 42 4.26 -9.24 5.39
C LEU A 42 5.66 -8.93 4.85
N LEU A 43 5.78 -7.91 3.99
CA LEU A 43 7.07 -7.46 3.45
C LEU A 43 7.91 -6.77 4.54
N ARG A 44 7.31 -5.85 5.29
CA ARG A 44 7.97 -5.10 6.37
C ARG A 44 8.37 -6.00 7.54
N GLU A 45 7.71 -7.14 7.71
CA GLU A 45 8.09 -8.12 8.73
C GLU A 45 9.44 -8.80 8.45
N ARG A 46 9.94 -8.75 7.21
CA ARG A 46 11.21 -9.36 6.80
C ARG A 46 12.45 -8.66 7.36
N GLY A 47 12.32 -7.43 7.86
CA GLY A 47 13.43 -6.69 8.46
C GLY A 47 13.53 -5.24 8.00
N ASP A 48 14.26 -4.43 8.76
CA ASP A 48 14.43 -2.99 8.49
C ASP A 48 15.23 -2.72 7.19
N ASP A 49 16.04 -3.67 6.76
CA ASP A 49 16.82 -3.61 5.52
C ASP A 49 16.05 -4.15 4.29
N MET A 50 14.77 -4.48 4.45
CA MET A 50 13.90 -4.96 3.37
C MET A 50 13.94 -4.03 2.15
N ASP A 51 14.00 -2.71 2.37
CA ASP A 51 14.05 -1.74 1.27
C ASP A 51 15.29 -1.98 0.40
N SER A 52 16.41 -2.49 0.90
CA SER A 52 17.59 -2.83 0.07
C SER A 52 17.36 -4.03 -0.86
N ARG A 53 16.43 -4.94 -0.51
CA ARG A 53 16.17 -6.19 -1.22
C ARG A 53 14.92 -6.17 -2.09
N VAL A 54 13.95 -5.32 -1.80
CA VAL A 54 12.70 -5.22 -2.57
C VAL A 54 12.31 -3.75 -2.78
N MET A 55 11.47 -3.52 -3.79
CA MET A 55 10.90 -2.21 -4.09
C MET A 55 9.39 -2.33 -4.25
N LEU A 56 8.66 -1.57 -3.43
CA LEU A 56 7.21 -1.40 -3.59
C LEU A 56 6.96 -0.56 -4.86
N LEU A 57 6.48 -1.21 -5.92
CA LEU A 57 6.23 -0.56 -7.21
C LEU A 57 4.92 0.23 -7.19
N ARG A 58 3.87 -0.35 -6.58
CA ARG A 58 2.55 0.27 -6.55
C ARG A 58 1.62 -0.29 -5.47
N ALA A 59 1.03 0.62 -4.71
CA ALA A 59 -0.14 0.33 -3.89
C ALA A 59 -1.36 0.03 -4.76
N LEU A 60 -1.98 -1.13 -4.54
CA LEU A 60 -3.10 -1.61 -5.35
C LEU A 60 -4.47 -1.13 -4.85
N GLY A 61 -4.53 -0.57 -3.65
CA GLY A 61 -5.73 0.06 -3.10
C GLY A 61 -6.77 -0.89 -2.47
N PHE A 62 -6.46 -2.18 -2.40
CA PHE A 62 -7.29 -3.21 -1.74
C PHE A 62 -6.51 -3.96 -0.66
N GLY A 63 -7.19 -4.80 0.13
CA GLY A 63 -6.57 -5.57 1.21
C GLY A 63 -6.06 -4.71 2.36
N ARG A 64 -6.78 -3.60 2.65
CA ARG A 64 -6.37 -2.63 3.69
C ARG A 64 -6.54 -3.22 5.07
N ALA A 65 -5.48 -3.13 5.88
CA ALA A 65 -5.57 -3.38 7.29
C ALA A 65 -4.38 -2.74 8.03
N ASP A 66 -4.64 -2.22 9.22
CA ASP A 66 -3.65 -1.53 10.03
C ASP A 66 -3.07 -2.52 11.04
N LEU A 67 -1.74 -2.59 11.13
CA LEU A 67 -1.03 -3.28 12.20
C LEU A 67 -1.01 -2.36 13.42
N VAL A 68 -1.58 -2.82 14.52
CA VAL A 68 -1.86 -1.96 15.70
C VAL A 68 -1.44 -2.62 17.00
N VAL A 69 -1.03 -1.79 17.96
CA VAL A 69 -0.86 -2.17 19.37
C VAL A 69 -2.20 -2.00 20.09
N THR A 70 -2.56 -3.01 20.86
CA THR A 70 -3.80 -3.00 21.63
C THR A 70 -3.59 -3.40 23.09
N ALA A 71 -4.41 -2.83 23.95
CA ALA A 71 -4.48 -3.13 25.37
C ALA A 71 -5.91 -3.53 25.78
N PRO A 72 -6.09 -4.21 26.93
CA PRO A 72 -7.42 -4.48 27.47
C PRO A 72 -8.21 -3.19 27.70
N LYS A 73 -9.50 -3.18 27.35
CA LYS A 73 -10.43 -2.06 27.64
C LYS A 73 -10.56 -1.78 29.14
N SER A 74 -10.30 -2.79 29.98
CA SER A 74 -10.30 -2.64 31.43
C SER A 74 -9.13 -1.80 31.97
N TRP A 75 -8.10 -1.55 31.16
CA TRP A 75 -7.02 -0.62 31.51
C TRP A 75 -7.49 0.80 31.19
N LEU A 76 -8.23 1.41 32.11
CA LEU A 76 -8.93 2.68 31.87
C LEU A 76 -7.95 3.82 31.56
N ASP A 77 -6.84 3.89 32.31
CA ASP A 77 -5.86 4.98 32.24
C ASP A 77 -4.73 4.75 31.24
N VAL A 78 -4.87 3.77 30.33
CA VAL A 78 -3.86 3.43 29.33
C VAL A 78 -4.38 3.77 27.94
N ASP A 79 -3.85 4.78 27.28
CA ASP A 79 -4.31 5.19 25.94
C ASP A 79 -3.17 5.32 24.93
N THR A 80 -1.93 5.43 25.40
CA THR A 80 -0.74 5.68 24.58
C THR A 80 0.35 4.65 24.81
N MET A 81 1.37 4.63 23.94
CA MET A 81 2.57 3.82 24.12
C MET A 81 3.40 4.23 25.34
N ALA A 82 3.34 5.49 25.76
CA ALA A 82 3.99 5.95 27.00
C ALA A 82 3.35 5.29 28.24
N ASP A 83 2.02 5.15 28.24
CA ASP A 83 1.31 4.45 29.32
C ASP A 83 1.69 2.96 29.36
N ILE A 84 1.95 2.34 28.19
CA ILE A 84 2.44 0.96 28.12
C ILE A 84 3.82 0.80 28.75
N ASP A 85 4.73 1.76 28.58
CA ASP A 85 6.03 1.73 29.24
C ASP A 85 5.88 1.76 30.77
N GLU A 86 5.06 2.69 31.28
CA GLU A 86 4.78 2.80 32.71
C GLU A 86 4.17 1.51 33.28
N VAL A 87 3.17 0.95 32.59
CA VAL A 87 2.56 -0.32 32.99
C VAL A 87 3.60 -1.46 32.94
N GLY A 88 4.48 -1.47 31.93
CA GLY A 88 5.57 -2.42 31.81
C GLY A 88 6.49 -2.41 33.02
N HIS A 89 6.95 -1.22 33.38
CA HIS A 89 7.83 -1.01 34.52
C HIS A 89 7.18 -1.41 35.85
N ALA A 90 5.94 -0.95 36.08
CA ALA A 90 5.18 -1.30 37.27
C ALA A 90 4.87 -2.80 37.36
N HIS A 91 4.56 -3.44 36.23
CA HIS A 91 4.31 -4.88 36.17
C HIS A 91 5.56 -5.68 36.53
N LEU A 92 6.72 -5.28 36.00
CA LEU A 92 8.01 -5.91 36.31
C LEU A 92 8.36 -5.74 37.79
N ALA A 93 8.26 -4.52 38.34
CA ALA A 93 8.56 -4.25 39.74
C ALA A 93 7.67 -5.06 40.70
N ARG A 94 6.38 -5.21 40.37
CA ARG A 94 5.41 -5.91 41.21
C ARG A 94 5.49 -7.44 41.10
N THR A 95 5.78 -7.98 39.92
CA THR A 95 5.65 -9.43 39.65
C THR A 95 6.97 -10.14 39.40
N GLY A 96 8.05 -9.39 39.14
CA GLY A 96 9.33 -9.92 38.67
C GLY A 96 9.26 -10.46 37.23
N ARG A 97 8.18 -10.19 36.47
CA ARG A 97 7.99 -10.67 35.09
C ARG A 97 7.76 -9.49 34.16
N ARG A 98 8.20 -9.61 32.91
CA ARG A 98 7.92 -8.63 31.85
C ARG A 98 6.50 -8.81 31.29
N LEU A 99 5.91 -7.72 30.80
CA LEU A 99 4.65 -7.78 30.04
C LEU A 99 4.79 -8.71 28.84
N ARG A 100 3.74 -9.47 28.55
CA ARG A 100 3.70 -10.36 27.39
C ARG A 100 2.90 -9.70 26.28
N VAL A 101 3.50 -9.66 25.09
CA VAL A 101 2.88 -9.14 23.87
C VAL A 101 2.65 -10.31 22.93
N ALA A 102 1.39 -10.66 22.67
CA ALA A 102 1.04 -11.68 21.68
C ALA A 102 1.08 -11.07 20.27
N THR A 103 1.87 -11.66 19.37
CA THR A 103 1.94 -11.22 17.96
C THR A 103 2.62 -12.25 17.07
N LYS A 104 2.36 -12.18 15.77
CA LYS A 104 3.19 -12.81 14.73
C LYS A 104 4.14 -11.82 14.04
N TYR A 105 4.02 -10.53 14.32
CA TYR A 105 4.77 -9.45 13.69
C TYR A 105 5.94 -9.02 14.60
N VAL A 106 6.86 -9.95 14.84
CA VAL A 106 7.95 -9.82 15.81
C VAL A 106 8.86 -8.64 15.48
N THR A 107 9.31 -8.54 14.23
CA THR A 107 10.26 -7.51 13.78
C THR A 107 9.62 -6.13 13.89
N GLN A 108 8.41 -5.97 13.34
CA GLN A 108 7.72 -4.68 13.39
C GLN A 108 7.35 -4.27 14.81
N THR A 109 6.91 -5.21 15.65
CA THR A 109 6.61 -4.95 17.07
C THR A 109 7.85 -4.46 17.81
N ARG A 110 9.00 -5.14 17.63
CA ARG A 110 10.27 -4.73 18.27
C ARG A 110 10.70 -3.34 17.83
N ALA A 111 10.71 -3.08 16.53
CA ALA A 111 11.10 -1.77 16.00
C ALA A 111 10.17 -0.66 16.52
N PHE A 112 8.86 -0.92 16.59
CA PHE A 112 7.89 0.05 17.11
C PHE A 112 8.07 0.32 18.59
N PHE A 113 8.16 -0.72 19.43
CA PHE A 113 8.31 -0.58 20.87
C PHE A 113 9.63 0.13 21.23
N ALA A 114 10.72 -0.20 20.54
CA ALA A 114 12.01 0.46 20.70
C ALA A 114 11.95 1.97 20.39
N ARG A 115 11.24 2.38 19.32
CA ARG A 115 11.04 3.80 18.98
C ARG A 115 10.26 4.58 20.05
N HIS A 116 9.39 3.90 20.79
CA HIS A 116 8.62 4.47 21.89
C HIS A 116 9.29 4.29 23.27
N GLY A 117 10.49 3.70 23.35
CA GLY A 117 11.21 3.48 24.60
C GLY A 117 10.69 2.31 25.46
N VAL A 118 9.69 1.56 25.00
CA VAL A 118 9.09 0.45 25.75
C VAL A 118 10.07 -0.73 25.82
N ALA A 119 10.60 -1.02 27.01
CA ALA A 119 11.64 -2.04 27.20
C ALA A 119 11.19 -3.26 28.03
N ASP A 120 10.24 -3.09 28.95
CA ASP A 120 9.85 -4.10 29.95
C ASP A 120 8.80 -5.10 29.44
N TYR A 121 9.04 -5.65 28.24
CA TYR A 121 8.17 -6.62 27.59
C TYR A 121 8.93 -7.85 27.07
N ARG A 122 8.17 -8.90 26.75
CA ARG A 122 8.60 -10.06 25.97
C ARG A 122 7.51 -10.42 24.96
N ILE A 123 7.91 -10.89 23.79
CA ILE A 123 6.98 -11.37 22.78
C ILE A 123 6.60 -12.82 23.06
N VAL A 124 5.31 -13.11 22.89
CA VAL A 124 4.76 -14.46 22.81
C VAL A 124 4.25 -14.64 21.39
N GLU A 125 4.90 -15.49 20.62
CA GLU A 125 4.49 -15.71 19.23
C GLU A 125 3.11 -16.37 19.18
N SER A 126 2.22 -15.81 18.36
CA SER A 126 0.86 -16.33 18.14
C SER A 126 0.67 -16.67 16.68
N SER A 127 0.33 -17.93 16.38
CA SER A 127 0.07 -18.39 15.00
C SER A 127 -1.40 -18.29 14.59
N GLY A 128 -2.30 -17.78 15.45
CA GLY A 128 -3.72 -17.60 15.12
C GLY A 128 -4.56 -17.17 16.33
N ALA A 129 -5.65 -16.44 16.07
CA ALA A 129 -6.55 -15.87 17.08
C ALA A 129 -5.81 -15.08 18.18
N THR A 130 -4.86 -14.22 17.77
CA THR A 130 -4.02 -13.42 18.66
C THR A 130 -4.85 -12.58 19.63
N GLU A 131 -6.00 -12.09 19.19
CA GLU A 131 -6.95 -11.30 19.97
C GLU A 131 -7.49 -12.03 21.21
N GLY A 132 -7.50 -13.38 21.19
CA GLY A 132 -7.93 -14.21 22.33
C GLY A 132 -6.85 -14.42 23.39
N ALA A 133 -5.59 -14.06 23.11
CA ALA A 133 -4.48 -14.31 24.01
C ALA A 133 -4.66 -13.65 25.40
N PRO A 134 -5.21 -12.43 25.53
CA PRO A 134 -5.50 -11.84 26.83
C PRO A 134 -6.56 -12.59 27.64
N ALA A 135 -7.67 -12.98 27.01
CA ALA A 135 -8.74 -13.74 27.68
C ALA A 135 -8.24 -15.13 28.13
N ALA A 136 -7.33 -15.74 27.38
CA ALA A 136 -6.68 -17.00 27.73
C ALA A 136 -5.57 -16.87 28.79
N GLY A 137 -5.22 -15.64 29.21
CA GLY A 137 -4.11 -15.39 30.14
C GLY A 137 -2.72 -15.63 29.54
N ALA A 138 -2.62 -15.76 28.21
CA ALA A 138 -1.37 -16.02 27.50
C ALA A 138 -0.51 -14.76 27.32
N ALA A 139 -1.14 -13.59 27.16
CA ALA A 139 -0.48 -12.31 27.03
C ALA A 139 -1.29 -11.17 27.67
N GLU A 140 -0.65 -10.05 27.98
CA GLU A 140 -1.35 -8.84 28.46
C GLU A 140 -1.75 -7.94 27.29
N LEU A 141 -0.88 -7.83 26.27
CA LEU A 141 -1.06 -6.98 25.10
C LEU A 141 -1.14 -7.81 23.83
N VAL A 142 -1.75 -7.25 22.80
CA VAL A 142 -1.82 -7.86 21.46
C VAL A 142 -1.33 -6.84 20.44
N VAL A 143 -0.44 -7.29 19.56
CA VAL A 143 -0.10 -6.58 18.33
C VAL A 143 -0.58 -7.42 17.17
N ASP A 144 -1.60 -6.94 16.47
CA ASP A 144 -2.20 -7.66 15.34
C ASP A 144 -2.77 -6.69 14.32
N ILE A 145 -3.13 -7.23 13.16
CA ILE A 145 -3.68 -6.49 12.04
C ILE A 145 -5.20 -6.38 12.15
N THR A 146 -5.77 -5.24 11.75
CA THR A 146 -7.21 -5.02 11.77
C THR A 146 -7.69 -4.11 10.65
N THR A 147 -8.85 -4.39 10.08
CA THR A 147 -9.47 -3.51 9.07
C THR A 147 -10.42 -2.51 9.72
N THR A 148 -11.26 -2.96 10.65
CA THR A 148 -12.29 -2.10 11.29
C THR A 148 -12.15 -2.01 12.80
N GLY A 149 -11.25 -2.80 13.42
CA GLY A 149 -11.15 -2.92 14.87
C GLY A 149 -12.22 -3.82 15.51
N ALA A 150 -13.22 -4.30 14.77
CA ALA A 150 -14.37 -5.02 15.34
C ALA A 150 -13.96 -6.30 16.09
N THR A 151 -13.06 -7.11 15.52
CA THR A 151 -12.59 -8.36 16.15
C THR A 151 -11.85 -8.09 17.46
N LEU A 152 -10.98 -7.07 17.50
CA LEU A 152 -10.27 -6.65 18.71
C LEU A 152 -11.26 -6.14 19.77
N ALA A 153 -12.21 -5.30 19.36
CA ALA A 153 -13.21 -4.74 20.25
C ALA A 153 -14.13 -5.80 20.87
N ALA A 154 -14.50 -6.84 20.10
CA ALA A 154 -15.27 -7.99 20.55
C ALA A 154 -14.53 -8.84 21.59
N ASN A 155 -13.20 -8.84 21.55
CA ASN A 155 -12.33 -9.50 22.54
C ASN A 155 -11.94 -8.56 23.70
N GLY A 156 -12.65 -7.45 23.86
CA GLY A 156 -12.42 -6.53 24.98
C GLY A 156 -11.13 -5.73 24.86
N LEU A 157 -10.58 -5.57 23.65
CA LEU A 157 -9.35 -4.81 23.41
C LEU A 157 -9.66 -3.42 22.85
N LYS A 158 -8.80 -2.46 23.16
CA LYS A 158 -8.78 -1.12 22.56
C LYS A 158 -7.45 -0.87 21.86
N ILE A 159 -7.51 -0.16 20.74
CA ILE A 159 -6.33 0.29 20.00
C ILE A 159 -5.81 1.55 20.69
N LEU A 160 -4.51 1.61 20.94
CA LEU A 160 -3.88 2.80 21.52
C LEU A 160 -3.87 3.94 20.50
N THR A 161 -4.04 5.19 20.95
CA THR A 161 -4.20 6.35 20.07
C THR A 161 -2.99 6.62 19.20
N ASP A 162 -1.79 6.38 19.73
CA ASP A 162 -0.52 6.42 19.00
C ASP A 162 0.02 5.03 18.64
N GLY A 163 -0.77 3.96 18.82
CA GLY A 163 -0.36 2.57 18.63
C GLY A 163 -0.49 2.01 17.22
N VAL A 164 -0.60 2.85 16.18
CA VAL A 164 -0.66 2.38 14.79
C VAL A 164 0.76 2.19 14.26
N ILE A 165 1.16 0.93 14.05
CA ILE A 165 2.50 0.56 13.58
C ILE A 165 2.63 0.77 12.07
N LEU A 166 1.67 0.28 11.29
CA LEU A 166 1.69 0.31 9.84
C LEU A 166 0.27 0.34 9.28
N LYS A 167 0.01 1.19 8.29
CA LYS A 167 -1.21 1.13 7.47
C LYS A 167 -0.97 0.27 6.23
N SER A 168 -1.28 -1.03 6.33
CA SER A 168 -0.97 -2.00 5.26
C SER A 168 -2.05 -2.02 4.18
N GLN A 169 -1.63 -2.37 2.97
CA GLN A 169 -2.48 -2.74 1.84
C GLN A 169 -1.71 -3.67 0.90
N ALA A 170 -2.39 -4.25 -0.09
CA ALA A 170 -1.73 -5.02 -1.14
C ALA A 170 -0.79 -4.12 -1.98
N GLN A 171 0.43 -4.59 -2.16
CA GLN A 171 1.48 -3.95 -2.94
C GLN A 171 1.87 -4.84 -4.12
N LEU A 172 2.04 -4.24 -5.31
CA LEU A 172 2.87 -4.83 -6.35
C LEU A 172 4.33 -4.50 -6.02
N THR A 173 5.14 -5.53 -5.86
CA THR A 173 6.52 -5.42 -5.37
C THR A 173 7.48 -6.14 -6.32
N ALA A 174 8.67 -5.57 -6.52
CA ALA A 174 9.78 -6.20 -7.23
C ALA A 174 10.90 -6.59 -6.28
N SER A 175 11.55 -7.72 -6.53
CA SER A 175 12.83 -8.04 -5.90
C SER A 175 13.98 -7.30 -6.59
N LEU A 176 14.89 -6.75 -5.79
CA LEU A 176 16.10 -6.06 -6.22
C LEU A 176 17.33 -6.96 -6.24
N ILE A 177 17.20 -8.19 -5.74
CA ILE A 177 18.27 -9.18 -5.66
C ILE A 177 17.99 -10.43 -6.52
N ALA A 178 16.81 -10.50 -7.14
CA ALA A 178 16.51 -11.51 -8.16
C ALA A 178 17.40 -11.29 -9.40
N ASP A 179 17.73 -12.38 -10.09
CA ASP A 179 18.50 -12.32 -11.34
C ASP A 179 17.60 -11.87 -12.49
N TRP A 180 17.74 -10.62 -12.91
CA TRP A 180 16.94 -9.99 -13.95
C TRP A 180 17.66 -10.00 -15.30
N SER A 181 17.11 -10.71 -16.29
CA SER A 181 17.57 -10.64 -17.67
C SER A 181 17.04 -9.36 -18.37
N PRO A 182 17.74 -8.85 -19.40
CA PRO A 182 17.24 -7.74 -20.22
C PRO A 182 15.84 -8.00 -20.82
N GLU A 183 15.56 -9.25 -21.20
CA GLU A 183 14.26 -9.67 -21.74
C GLU A 183 13.16 -9.59 -20.67
N GLN A 184 13.46 -10.01 -19.44
CA GLN A 184 12.54 -9.94 -18.31
C GLN A 184 12.25 -8.48 -17.91
N LEU A 185 13.27 -7.62 -17.90
CA LEU A 185 13.08 -6.18 -17.66
C LEU A 185 12.24 -5.51 -18.75
N ASN A 186 12.42 -5.91 -20.01
CA ASN A 186 11.58 -5.45 -21.11
C ASN A 186 10.11 -5.94 -20.97
N ALA A 187 9.90 -7.18 -20.52
CA ALA A 187 8.56 -7.69 -20.22
C ALA A 187 7.89 -6.93 -19.07
N LEU A 188 8.65 -6.67 -17.98
CA LEU A 188 8.20 -5.85 -16.86
C LEU A 188 7.83 -4.44 -17.32
N ARG A 189 8.66 -3.81 -18.16
CA ARG A 189 8.40 -2.47 -18.71
C ARG A 189 7.07 -2.42 -19.48
N ARG A 190 6.77 -3.43 -20.29
CA ARG A 190 5.47 -3.55 -20.99
C ARG A 190 4.31 -3.76 -20.01
N MET A 191 4.47 -4.60 -18.99
CA MET A 191 3.43 -4.83 -18.00
C MET A 191 3.12 -3.56 -17.20
N LEU A 192 4.16 -2.89 -16.68
CA LEU A 192 4.00 -1.68 -15.88
C LEU A 192 3.45 -0.51 -16.69
N SER A 193 3.79 -0.37 -17.98
CA SER A 193 3.21 0.68 -18.82
C SER A 193 1.69 0.53 -18.95
N VAL A 194 1.18 -0.69 -19.10
CA VAL A 194 -0.26 -0.99 -19.13
C VAL A 194 -0.92 -0.71 -17.78
N VAL A 195 -0.32 -1.19 -16.69
CA VAL A 195 -0.82 -1.00 -15.32
C VAL A 195 -0.90 0.50 -14.97
N GLU A 196 0.16 1.26 -15.24
CA GLU A 196 0.17 2.71 -15.05
C GLU A 196 -0.83 3.42 -15.96
N ALA A 197 -0.94 3.03 -17.23
CA ALA A 197 -1.87 3.64 -18.17
C ALA A 197 -3.32 3.45 -17.75
N LYS A 198 -3.67 2.25 -17.26
CA LYS A 198 -5.01 1.98 -16.70
C LYS A 198 -5.24 2.78 -15.42
N GLY A 199 -4.21 2.91 -14.58
CA GLY A 199 -4.23 3.71 -13.36
C GLY A 199 -4.49 5.21 -13.61
N ARG A 200 -3.81 5.80 -14.61
CA ARG A 200 -4.03 7.18 -15.04
C ARG A 200 -5.43 7.36 -15.63
N ALA A 201 -5.84 6.46 -16.52
CA ALA A 201 -7.16 6.48 -17.14
C ALA A 201 -8.32 6.51 -16.13
N ALA A 202 -8.21 5.78 -15.02
CA ALA A 202 -9.22 5.77 -13.96
C ALA A 202 -9.42 7.15 -13.27
N ARG A 203 -8.47 8.08 -13.40
CA ARG A 203 -8.48 9.41 -12.77
C ARG A 203 -8.62 10.55 -13.76
N LEU A 204 -8.68 10.25 -15.05
CA LEU A 204 -8.72 11.26 -16.11
C LEU A 204 -9.99 11.09 -16.96
N ALA A 205 -10.44 12.19 -17.54
CA ALA A 205 -11.49 12.19 -18.54
C ALA A 205 -11.24 13.28 -19.57
N THR A 206 -11.72 13.03 -20.79
CA THR A 206 -11.60 13.95 -21.91
C THR A 206 -12.89 14.72 -22.06
N LEU A 207 -12.82 16.04 -21.95
CA LEU A 207 -13.85 16.97 -22.42
C LEU A 207 -13.64 17.18 -23.92
N VAL A 208 -14.72 17.16 -24.68
CA VAL A 208 -14.72 17.38 -26.14
C VAL A 208 -15.80 18.39 -26.48
N TRP A 209 -15.46 19.36 -27.33
CA TRP A 209 -16.32 20.46 -27.77
C TRP A 209 -16.19 20.69 -29.30
N PRO A 210 -17.04 21.55 -29.91
CA PRO A 210 -16.95 21.87 -31.33
C PRO A 210 -15.65 22.61 -31.67
N ALA A 211 -15.06 22.31 -32.83
CA ALA A 211 -13.77 22.87 -33.23
C ALA A 211 -13.82 24.39 -33.41
N GLU A 212 -14.99 24.94 -33.78
CA GLU A 212 -15.24 26.36 -33.98
C GLU A 212 -15.16 27.16 -32.68
N GLN A 213 -15.24 26.49 -31.53
CA GLN A 213 -15.26 27.08 -30.20
C GLN A 213 -13.95 26.82 -29.43
N ASP A 214 -12.91 26.27 -30.08
CA ASP A 214 -11.71 25.79 -29.39
C ASP A 214 -10.97 26.91 -28.65
N ASP A 215 -10.77 28.08 -29.25
CA ASP A 215 -10.08 29.19 -28.58
C ASP A 215 -10.78 29.60 -27.27
N THR A 216 -12.10 29.77 -27.32
CA THR A 216 -12.94 30.10 -26.16
C THR A 216 -12.90 28.99 -25.12
N ALA A 217 -13.02 27.74 -25.54
CA ALA A 217 -13.01 26.59 -24.64
C ALA A 217 -11.65 26.39 -23.96
N GLN A 218 -10.55 26.50 -24.72
CA GLN A 218 -9.19 26.39 -24.20
C GLN A 218 -8.86 27.50 -23.20
N ALA A 219 -9.42 28.70 -23.39
CA ALA A 219 -9.33 29.79 -22.41
C ALA A 219 -10.11 29.44 -21.13
N ALA A 220 -11.35 28.94 -21.26
CA ALA A 220 -12.20 28.57 -20.13
C ALA A 220 -11.59 27.45 -19.27
N VAL A 221 -10.90 26.47 -19.88
CA VAL A 221 -10.27 25.37 -19.13
C VAL A 221 -8.81 25.60 -18.74
N ALA A 222 -8.24 26.77 -19.05
CA ALA A 222 -6.80 27.03 -18.88
C ALA A 222 -6.30 26.80 -17.44
N SER A 223 -7.10 27.16 -16.44
CA SER A 223 -6.76 26.96 -15.03
C SER A 223 -6.69 25.48 -14.64
N PHE A 224 -7.53 24.62 -15.22
CA PHE A 224 -7.52 23.18 -14.99
C PHE A 224 -6.37 22.49 -15.73
N VAL A 225 -6.03 22.97 -16.93
CA VAL A 225 -4.81 22.53 -17.64
C VAL A 225 -3.57 22.87 -16.80
N ALA A 226 -3.50 24.08 -16.24
CA ALA A 226 -2.38 24.48 -15.37
C ALA A 226 -2.26 23.63 -14.09
N LYS A 227 -3.35 23.01 -13.61
CA LYS A 227 -3.36 22.08 -12.47
C LYS A 227 -2.89 20.65 -12.81
N GLY A 228 -2.46 20.39 -14.04
CA GLY A 228 -1.99 19.08 -14.48
C GLY A 228 -2.88 18.40 -15.52
N GLY A 229 -3.87 19.11 -16.06
CA GLY A 229 -4.57 18.70 -17.28
C GLY A 229 -3.69 18.83 -18.52
N SER A 230 -4.21 18.40 -19.67
CA SER A 230 -3.53 18.51 -20.97
C SER A 230 -4.50 19.00 -22.04
N ARG A 231 -4.07 19.97 -22.84
CA ARG A 231 -4.81 20.40 -24.03
C ARG A 231 -4.86 19.29 -25.06
N ARG A 232 -5.99 19.17 -25.75
CA ARG A 232 -6.18 18.35 -26.94
C ARG A 232 -6.77 19.25 -28.03
N ALA A 233 -6.67 18.83 -29.29
CA ALA A 233 -7.49 19.46 -30.33
C ALA A 233 -8.96 19.31 -29.90
N ASN A 234 -9.72 20.40 -29.98
CA ASN A 234 -11.16 20.44 -29.68
C ASN A 234 -11.55 19.74 -28.36
N GLY A 235 -10.67 19.83 -27.35
CA GLY A 235 -10.85 19.17 -26.08
C GLY A 235 -9.75 19.40 -25.03
N ALA A 236 -9.96 18.82 -23.85
CA ALA A 236 -8.96 18.76 -22.79
C ALA A 236 -9.06 17.44 -22.03
N LEU A 237 -7.90 16.88 -21.66
CA LEU A 237 -7.79 15.74 -20.76
C LEU A 237 -7.55 16.29 -19.35
N LEU A 238 -8.53 16.14 -18.47
CA LEU A 238 -8.51 16.70 -17.11
C LEU A 238 -8.70 15.61 -16.05
N ALA A 239 -8.40 15.95 -14.79
CA ALA A 239 -8.73 15.10 -13.66
C ALA A 239 -10.25 14.93 -13.54
N THR A 240 -10.70 13.73 -13.17
CA THR A 240 -12.12 13.45 -12.98
C THR A 240 -12.75 14.29 -11.87
N SER A 241 -11.96 14.70 -10.88
CA SER A 241 -12.37 15.63 -9.81
C SER A 241 -12.76 17.01 -10.32
N ASP A 242 -12.21 17.43 -11.46
CA ASP A 242 -12.32 18.79 -11.96
C ASP A 242 -13.44 18.94 -13.01
N LEU A 243 -14.10 17.84 -13.38
CA LEU A 243 -15.01 17.81 -14.53
C LEU A 243 -16.22 18.72 -14.36
N PHE A 244 -16.81 18.77 -13.16
CA PHE A 244 -17.99 19.61 -12.93
C PHE A 244 -17.66 21.09 -13.02
N ASP A 245 -16.55 21.50 -12.39
CA ASP A 245 -16.09 22.90 -12.42
C ASP A 245 -15.64 23.30 -13.83
N ALA A 246 -14.95 22.40 -14.55
CA ALA A 246 -14.54 22.64 -15.93
C ALA A 246 -15.74 22.73 -16.89
N ALA A 247 -16.74 21.86 -16.74
CA ALA A 247 -17.97 21.93 -17.52
C ALA A 247 -18.76 23.21 -17.25
N ALA A 248 -18.83 23.65 -15.98
CA ALA A 248 -19.46 24.92 -15.61
C ALA A 248 -18.72 26.13 -16.22
N ALA A 249 -17.38 26.11 -16.21
CA ALA A 249 -16.57 27.16 -16.82
C ALA A 249 -16.79 27.25 -18.35
N LEU A 250 -16.87 26.09 -19.03
CA LEU A 250 -17.18 26.00 -20.45
C LEU A 250 -18.57 26.55 -20.77
N ALA A 251 -19.59 26.15 -20.00
CA ALA A 251 -20.95 26.66 -20.17
C ALA A 251 -21.03 28.18 -19.93
N GLY A 252 -20.34 28.70 -18.91
CA GLY A 252 -20.26 30.13 -18.63
C GLY A 252 -19.56 30.94 -19.74
N ALA A 253 -18.70 30.30 -20.53
CA ALA A 253 -18.07 30.87 -21.71
C ALA A 253 -18.89 30.69 -23.01
N GLY A 254 -20.09 30.10 -22.91
CA GLY A 254 -20.95 29.82 -24.07
C GLY A 254 -20.49 28.65 -24.93
N VAL A 255 -19.68 27.73 -24.39
CA VAL A 255 -19.19 26.57 -25.14
C VAL A 255 -20.21 25.43 -25.06
N GLU A 256 -20.76 25.05 -26.20
CA GLU A 256 -21.73 23.96 -26.30
C GLU A 256 -21.81 23.34 -27.71
N PRO A 257 -22.12 22.03 -27.83
CA PRO A 257 -22.25 21.05 -26.74
C PRO A 257 -20.88 20.53 -26.25
N VAL A 258 -20.75 20.32 -24.94
CA VAL A 258 -19.58 19.67 -24.33
C VAL A 258 -19.92 18.23 -23.97
N THR A 259 -19.06 17.29 -24.34
CA THR A 259 -19.19 15.88 -23.97
C THR A 259 -18.01 15.40 -23.14
N VAL A 260 -18.22 14.36 -22.33
CA VAL A 260 -17.18 13.73 -21.51
C VAL A 260 -17.01 12.29 -21.95
N SER A 261 -15.78 11.89 -22.25
CA SER A 261 -15.40 10.49 -22.47
C SER A 261 -14.30 10.08 -21.50
N ARG A 262 -14.34 8.83 -21.02
CA ARG A 262 -13.30 8.27 -20.16
C ARG A 262 -12.41 7.35 -20.99
N PRO A 263 -11.10 7.60 -21.08
CA PRO A 263 -10.20 6.69 -21.77
C PRO A 263 -10.09 5.37 -21.03
N ASP A 264 -9.86 4.27 -21.74
CA ASP A 264 -9.53 2.99 -21.10
C ASP A 264 -8.09 2.92 -20.62
N TYR A 265 -7.17 3.59 -21.33
CA TYR A 265 -5.75 3.66 -21.05
C TYR A 265 -5.22 5.06 -21.41
N VAL A 266 -4.30 5.58 -20.60
CA VAL A 266 -3.54 6.81 -20.91
C VAL A 266 -2.05 6.49 -20.84
N PHE A 267 -1.43 6.23 -21.99
CA PHE A 267 0.00 5.93 -22.08
C PHE A 267 0.84 7.21 -22.05
N GLU A 268 1.98 7.13 -21.37
CA GLU A 268 3.02 8.16 -21.37
C GLU A 268 4.36 7.50 -21.66
N SER A 269 5.30 8.29 -22.19
CA SER A 269 6.61 7.78 -22.61
C SER A 269 7.57 7.48 -21.45
N ARG A 270 7.28 7.97 -20.23
CA ARG A 270 8.12 7.77 -19.04
C ARG A 270 7.30 7.17 -17.91
N SER A 271 7.94 6.28 -17.15
CA SER A 271 7.43 5.71 -15.91
C SER A 271 8.47 5.97 -14.84
N ARG A 272 8.14 6.85 -13.88
CA ARG A 272 9.03 7.15 -12.76
C ARG A 272 9.33 5.91 -11.92
N VAL A 273 8.36 4.99 -11.82
CA VAL A 273 8.51 3.73 -11.09
C VAL A 273 9.55 2.84 -11.76
N LEU A 274 9.47 2.68 -13.08
CA LEU A 274 10.47 1.93 -13.85
C LEU A 274 11.85 2.58 -13.82
N ASP A 275 11.93 3.89 -14.02
CA ASP A 275 13.20 4.63 -13.97
C ASP A 275 13.89 4.44 -12.61
N THR A 276 13.11 4.49 -11.53
CA THR A 276 13.61 4.25 -10.16
C THR A 276 14.05 2.79 -10.00
N LEU A 277 13.25 1.82 -10.43
CA LEU A 277 13.62 0.40 -10.33
C LEU A 277 14.91 0.08 -11.08
N GLU A 278 15.05 0.53 -12.33
CA GLU A 278 16.25 0.30 -13.14
C GLU A 278 17.49 0.94 -12.51
N HIS A 279 17.35 2.13 -11.91
CA HIS A 279 18.44 2.76 -11.17
C HIS A 279 18.86 1.92 -9.96
N ARG A 280 17.90 1.40 -9.19
CA ARG A 280 18.17 0.58 -8.01
C ARG A 280 18.79 -0.78 -8.34
N LEU A 281 18.34 -1.43 -9.42
CA LEU A 281 18.93 -2.68 -9.89
C LEU A 281 20.38 -2.50 -10.32
N LYS A 282 20.73 -1.39 -10.98
CA LYS A 282 22.12 -1.08 -11.38
C LYS A 282 23.04 -0.78 -10.20
N GLY A 283 22.51 -0.25 -9.09
CA GLY A 283 23.30 0.00 -7.88
C GLY A 283 23.63 -1.26 -7.06
N ASN A 284 22.99 -2.39 -7.39
CA ASN A 284 23.19 -3.68 -6.74
C ASN A 284 24.12 -4.64 -7.54
N ILE A 285 24.62 -4.21 -8.71
CA ILE A 285 25.59 -4.93 -9.55
C ILE A 285 26.98 -4.32 -9.32
#